data_AF-A0A504XMI5-F1
#
_entry.id   AF-A0A504XMI5-F1
#
_cell.length_a   1.000
_cell.length_b   1.000
_cell.length_c   1.000
_cell.angle_alpha   90.00
_cell.angle_beta   90.00
_cell.angle_gamma   90.00
#
_symmetry.space_group_name_H-M   'P 1'
#
loop_
_entity.id
_entity.type
_entity.pdbx_description
1 polymer ?
#
loop_
_entity_poly.entity_id
_entity_poly.type
_entity_poly.pdbx_seq_one_letter_code
_entity_poly.pdbx_strand_id
1 'polypeptide(L)'
;MSRLETYMQPGTQPALHTRKLCSCNAVLALGRTDAVTTDAPVPDTSLFGVILLNSPANTDEDFASYIRLFERHRGRVAPASWAREGEEEAEATPASSRLHEHRPYFICADGAYAALKRYCAKRCIGIAGSGSTAAQSAFIASRLCDALIGDLDSLPATHAMLLADAGDAEVVLAAAADAEPPRRRDDGQGNNGGDKRLLFHDSVNSIPVTLLEKIRRRRDAYRHREASASPTTPVEPFVLLPVACQMSTDFMKCVALLQRLWALDVGMPDSLNGVDPLRGFDKEVPLAAQSPDVTSLAFDCVARLPEALSTAEVQAGEDRQEADRCRRLLESITTSAPFTTEQPAQRLETRVLPNIAVLGALGGRIDHEFGVVCCLLCYARVFHIMAMNKYNVLFACWPDGVTQLVLPPSWSSSGPAPRETAAPYMCGIIPFGFVREMETAGLRWNVVKGRPEVYDGYTQTNNYRLAFDGLVSACNTVTSPVVTIDVRPLHCALGPCFPGSAAPMKCSCDPDAPSVNPPTLFTLGLPRVCPDYHEDAPASL
;
A
#
# COMPACT_ATOMS: atom_id res chain seq x y z
N MET A 1 61.40 10.67 21.65
CA MET A 1 60.90 11.41 20.47
C MET A 1 60.75 10.39 19.35
N SER A 2 59.59 9.74 19.24
CA SER A 2 58.45 10.11 18.36
C SER A 2 58.57 9.37 17.01
N ARG A 3 57.61 8.59 16.51
CA ARG A 3 56.15 8.59 16.70
C ARG A 3 55.60 7.17 16.48
N LEU A 4 54.88 6.65 17.49
CA LEU A 4 53.67 5.86 17.22
C LEU A 4 52.65 6.85 16.66
N GLU A 5 52.35 6.77 15.37
CA GLU A 5 51.15 7.38 14.80
C GLU A 5 50.08 6.29 14.67
N THR A 6 49.26 6.27 15.70
CA THR A 6 47.84 5.92 15.73
C THR A 6 47.18 5.99 14.34
N TYR A 7 47.09 4.86 13.64
CA TYR A 7 45.95 4.62 12.76
C TYR A 7 44.75 4.30 13.65
N MET A 8 44.12 5.36 14.18
CA MET A 8 42.75 5.23 14.65
C MET A 8 41.91 4.88 13.43
N GLN A 9 41.31 3.69 13.47
CA GLN A 9 40.23 3.33 12.57
C GLN A 9 39.20 4.46 12.58
N PRO A 10 38.70 4.94 11.42
CA PRO A 10 37.54 5.81 11.41
C PRO A 10 36.42 5.03 12.11
N GLY A 11 35.91 5.59 13.21
CA GLY A 11 34.86 4.98 14.01
C GLY A 11 33.71 4.58 13.11
N THR A 12 33.50 3.28 12.94
CA THR A 12 32.30 2.72 12.34
C THR A 12 31.15 3.12 13.25
N GLN A 13 30.45 4.20 12.87
CA GLN A 13 29.10 4.41 13.37
C GLN A 13 28.33 3.11 13.10
N PRO A 14 27.60 2.56 14.10
CA PRO A 14 26.78 1.38 13.87
C PRO A 14 25.83 1.67 12.70
N ALA A 15 25.77 0.76 11.72
CA ALA A 15 24.83 0.87 10.62
C ALA A 15 23.42 1.00 11.21
N LEU A 16 22.75 2.12 10.92
CA LEU A 16 21.38 2.34 11.32
C LEU A 16 20.51 1.48 10.39
N HIS A 17 19.86 0.46 10.96
CA HIS A 17 18.92 -0.37 10.22
C HIS A 17 17.51 0.15 10.43
N THR A 18 16.62 -0.09 9.46
CA THR A 18 15.22 0.36 9.55
C THR A 18 14.27 -0.81 9.71
N ARG A 19 13.27 -0.62 10.56
CA ARG A 19 12.09 -1.46 10.71
C ARG A 19 10.87 -0.71 10.21
N LYS A 20 10.30 -1.17 9.10
CA LYS A 20 8.96 -0.79 8.64
C LYS A 20 7.92 -1.51 9.49
N LEU A 21 7.13 -0.76 10.23
CA LEU A 21 5.95 -1.26 10.92
C LEU A 21 4.72 -0.88 10.08
N CYS A 22 3.95 -1.88 9.66
CA CYS A 22 2.81 -1.69 8.76
C CYS A 22 1.64 -2.59 9.12
N SER A 23 0.47 -2.28 8.57
CA SER A 23 -0.74 -3.06 8.71
C SER A 23 -1.64 -2.84 7.49
N CYS A 24 -2.35 -3.90 7.09
CA CYS A 24 -3.31 -3.86 6.00
C CYS A 24 -4.76 -3.68 6.49
N ASN A 25 -4.98 -3.39 7.77
CA ASN A 25 -6.30 -3.41 8.40
C ASN A 25 -7.33 -2.52 7.69
N ALA A 26 -6.92 -1.34 7.20
CA ALA A 26 -7.79 -0.42 6.46
C ALA A 26 -8.46 -1.07 5.24
N VAL A 27 -7.73 -1.91 4.50
CA VAL A 27 -8.25 -2.59 3.30
C VAL A 27 -8.86 -3.95 3.60
N LEU A 28 -8.40 -4.60 4.67
CA LEU A 28 -8.86 -5.92 5.07
C LEU A 28 -10.22 -5.89 5.80
N ALA A 29 -10.53 -4.79 6.50
CA ALA A 29 -11.81 -4.61 7.18
C ALA A 29 -12.99 -4.36 6.21
N LEU A 30 -12.74 -4.09 4.93
CA LEU A 30 -13.76 -3.75 3.93
C LEU A 30 -14.74 -4.88 3.61
N GLY A 31 -14.45 -6.13 4.03
CA GLY A 31 -15.25 -7.30 3.73
C GLY A 31 -16.38 -7.63 4.72
N ARG A 32 -16.43 -7.04 5.92
CA ARG A 32 -17.45 -7.40 6.92
C ARG A 32 -18.74 -6.58 6.76
N THR A 33 -19.63 -7.06 5.89
CA THR A 33 -21.07 -6.72 5.88
C THR A 33 -21.93 -7.94 6.23
N ASP A 34 -21.41 -8.86 7.06
CA ASP A 34 -22.23 -9.89 7.69
C ASP A 34 -22.31 -9.57 9.18
N ALA A 35 -23.54 -9.38 9.65
CA ALA A 35 -23.95 -8.73 10.89
C ALA A 35 -23.54 -9.43 12.21
N VAL A 36 -22.46 -10.21 12.23
CA VAL A 36 -22.01 -10.91 13.44
C VAL A 36 -20.49 -10.96 13.45
N THR A 37 -19.85 -9.98 14.10
CA THR A 37 -18.80 -10.20 15.11
C THR A 37 -18.10 -8.88 15.48
N THR A 38 -18.39 -8.48 16.72
CA THR A 38 -17.56 -7.83 17.73
C THR A 38 -17.20 -6.34 17.60
N ASP A 39 -17.68 -5.59 18.61
CA ASP A 39 -17.39 -4.21 19.05
C ASP A 39 -15.90 -3.89 19.31
N ALA A 40 -14.96 -4.62 18.72
CA ALA A 40 -13.55 -4.28 18.82
C ALA A 40 -13.25 -3.16 17.81
N PRO A 41 -12.85 -1.95 18.24
CA PRO A 41 -12.41 -0.92 17.31
C PRO A 41 -11.23 -1.49 16.51
N VAL A 42 -11.42 -1.67 15.19
CA VAL A 42 -10.31 -2.03 14.30
C VAL A 42 -9.33 -0.86 14.38
N PRO A 43 -8.08 -1.09 14.83
CA PRO A 43 -7.14 0.00 15.01
C PRO A 43 -6.98 0.75 13.69
N ASP A 44 -7.16 2.06 13.80
CA ASP A 44 -7.27 2.97 12.67
C ASP A 44 -5.90 3.04 11.99
N THR A 45 -5.80 2.42 10.81
CA THR A 45 -4.66 2.64 9.94
C THR A 45 -5.08 3.75 9.00
N SER A 46 -4.79 4.97 9.42
CA SER A 46 -5.06 6.18 8.65
C SER A 46 -4.57 5.98 7.21
N LEU A 47 -5.50 6.09 6.26
CA LEU A 47 -5.17 6.07 4.84
C LEU A 47 -4.72 7.47 4.45
N PHE A 48 -3.56 7.56 3.80
CA PHE A 48 -3.10 8.78 3.16
C PHE A 48 -3.74 8.96 1.78
N GLY A 49 -3.96 7.85 1.06
CA GLY A 49 -4.57 7.89 -0.26
C GLY A 49 -5.30 6.60 -0.65
N VAL A 50 -6.25 6.74 -1.56
CA VAL A 50 -6.98 5.66 -2.21
C VAL A 50 -6.90 5.89 -3.72
N ILE A 51 -6.37 4.91 -4.46
CA ILE A 51 -6.23 4.95 -5.91
C ILE A 51 -7.21 3.94 -6.52
N LEU A 52 -7.97 4.38 -7.52
CA LEU A 52 -8.74 3.52 -8.41
C LEU A 52 -8.06 3.46 -9.78
N LEU A 53 -7.63 2.26 -10.17
CA LEU A 53 -7.08 1.95 -11.49
C LEU A 53 -8.12 1.23 -12.35
N ASN A 54 -7.93 1.31 -13.67
CA ASN A 54 -8.72 0.53 -14.61
C ASN A 54 -8.00 -0.79 -14.90
N SER A 55 -8.67 -1.88 -14.60
CA SER A 55 -8.26 -3.23 -14.96
C SER A 55 -9.43 -3.95 -15.59
N PRO A 56 -9.20 -4.76 -16.64
CA PRO A 56 -10.25 -5.64 -17.17
C PRO A 56 -10.75 -6.66 -16.14
N ALA A 57 -9.98 -6.91 -15.06
CA ALA A 57 -10.41 -7.75 -13.95
C ALA A 57 -11.16 -7.00 -12.85
N ASN A 58 -11.39 -5.68 -12.99
CA ASN A 58 -12.24 -4.99 -12.05
C ASN A 58 -13.66 -5.57 -12.06
N THR A 59 -14.14 -5.84 -10.86
CA THR A 59 -15.48 -6.30 -10.58
C THR A 59 -16.30 -5.18 -9.95
N ASP A 60 -17.62 -5.35 -9.93
CA ASP A 60 -18.53 -4.44 -9.21
C ASP A 60 -18.15 -4.29 -7.72
N GLU A 61 -17.47 -5.29 -7.15
CA GLU A 61 -16.98 -5.26 -5.77
C GLU A 61 -15.80 -4.31 -5.56
N ASP A 62 -14.95 -4.12 -6.58
CA ASP A 62 -13.83 -3.16 -6.50
C ASP A 62 -14.38 -1.73 -6.47
N PHE A 63 -15.35 -1.40 -7.33
CA PHE A 63 -16.01 -0.10 -7.31
C PHE A 63 -16.80 0.11 -6.02
N ALA A 64 -17.50 -0.92 -5.52
CA ALA A 64 -18.18 -0.85 -4.23
C ALA A 64 -17.19 -0.60 -3.08
N SER A 65 -16.05 -1.29 -3.07
CA SER A 65 -15.00 -1.12 -2.06
C SER A 65 -14.41 0.28 -2.08
N TYR A 66 -14.17 0.85 -3.26
CA TYR A 66 -13.73 2.24 -3.42
C TYR A 66 -14.73 3.24 -2.82
N ILE A 67 -16.04 3.05 -3.10
CA ILE A 67 -17.09 3.91 -2.54
C ILE A 67 -17.19 3.72 -1.02
N ARG A 68 -17.15 2.48 -0.50
CA ARG A 68 -17.15 2.24 0.96
C ARG A 68 -15.99 2.93 1.67
N LEU A 69 -14.79 2.91 1.07
CA LEU A 69 -13.64 3.66 1.57
C LEU A 69 -13.92 5.16 1.56
N PHE A 70 -14.51 5.69 0.49
CA PHE A 70 -14.92 7.08 0.40
C PHE A 70 -15.89 7.45 1.52
N GLU A 71 -17.00 6.73 1.62
CA GLU A 71 -18.08 7.02 2.57
C GLU A 71 -17.61 6.92 4.03
N ARG A 72 -16.75 5.94 4.35
CA ARG A 72 -16.16 5.79 5.68
C ARG A 72 -15.37 7.03 6.11
N HIS A 73 -14.68 7.69 5.20
CA HIS A 73 -13.79 8.82 5.51
C HIS A 73 -14.43 10.19 5.27
N ARG A 74 -15.37 10.28 4.32
CA ARG A 74 -15.95 11.54 3.83
C ARG A 74 -17.44 11.70 4.11
N GLY A 75 -18.15 10.63 4.52
CA GLY A 75 -19.61 10.61 4.61
C GLY A 75 -20.28 10.12 3.32
N ARG A 76 -21.57 9.77 3.41
CA ARG A 76 -22.34 9.27 2.26
C ARG A 76 -22.52 10.35 1.20
N VAL A 77 -22.25 10.00 -0.06
CA VAL A 77 -22.43 10.89 -1.22
C VAL A 77 -23.73 10.58 -1.97
N ALA A 78 -24.33 9.41 -1.72
CA ALA A 78 -25.50 8.90 -2.43
C ALA A 78 -26.84 9.25 -1.74
N PRO A 79 -27.96 9.30 -2.49
CA PRO A 79 -29.30 9.37 -1.90
C PRO A 79 -29.54 8.18 -0.97
N ALA A 80 -30.31 8.38 0.10
CA ALA A 80 -30.61 7.37 1.13
C ALA A 80 -31.05 5.99 0.59
N SER A 81 -31.53 5.91 -0.66
CA SER A 81 -32.00 4.69 -1.34
C SER A 81 -30.93 3.70 -1.81
N TRP A 82 -29.63 3.97 -1.59
CA TRP A 82 -28.56 3.01 -1.87
C TRP A 82 -28.29 2.05 -0.70
N ALA A 83 -28.96 2.26 0.44
CA ALA A 83 -29.02 1.30 1.54
C ALA A 83 -29.69 0.01 1.06
N ARG A 84 -29.11 -1.15 1.39
CA ARG A 84 -29.80 -2.43 1.17
C ARG A 84 -31.08 -2.44 2.02
N GLU A 85 -32.16 -3.02 1.49
CA GLU A 85 -33.36 -3.31 2.28
C GLU A 85 -32.95 -4.10 3.54
N GLY A 86 -33.09 -3.48 4.72
CA GLY A 86 -32.72 -4.08 6.01
C GLY A 86 -31.53 -3.44 6.75
N GLU A 87 -30.81 -2.49 6.16
CA GLU A 87 -29.89 -1.63 6.93
C GLU A 87 -30.70 -0.49 7.57
N GLU A 88 -30.93 -0.56 8.89
CA GLU A 88 -31.47 0.58 9.65
C GLU A 88 -30.63 1.84 9.36
N GLU A 89 -31.30 3.00 9.30
CA GLU A 89 -30.70 4.34 9.25
C GLU A 89 -29.91 4.62 10.56
N ALA A 90 -28.89 3.81 10.85
CA ALA A 90 -27.86 4.21 11.77
C ALA A 90 -27.05 5.29 11.05
N GLU A 91 -27.21 6.52 11.50
CA GLU A 91 -26.42 7.69 11.15
C GLU A 91 -24.95 7.38 11.49
N ALA A 92 -24.27 6.61 10.64
CA ALA A 92 -22.91 6.16 10.87
C ALA A 92 -22.03 7.41 10.83
N THR A 93 -21.69 7.91 12.01
CA THR A 93 -20.81 9.06 12.17
C THR A 93 -19.51 8.73 11.44
N PRO A 94 -19.02 9.60 10.52
CA PRO A 94 -17.77 9.35 9.82
C PRO A 94 -16.67 9.01 10.82
N ALA A 95 -15.88 7.98 10.54
CA ALA A 95 -14.81 7.54 11.46
C ALA A 95 -13.86 8.71 11.80
N SER A 96 -13.66 9.62 10.83
CA SER A 96 -12.81 10.82 10.97
C SER A 96 -13.41 11.98 11.81
N SER A 97 -14.32 11.70 12.75
CA SER A 97 -14.95 12.74 13.59
C SER A 97 -13.97 13.42 14.56
N ARG A 98 -12.75 12.88 14.75
CA ARG A 98 -11.72 13.54 15.55
C ARG A 98 -11.13 14.71 14.75
N LEU A 99 -11.16 15.91 15.35
CA LEU A 99 -10.69 17.18 14.76
C LEU A 99 -9.27 17.15 14.15
N HIS A 100 -8.48 16.12 14.44
CA HIS A 100 -7.06 16.00 14.12
C HIS A 100 -6.69 14.86 13.15
N GLU A 101 -7.65 14.07 12.65
CA GLU A 101 -7.32 12.98 11.70
C GLU A 101 -7.17 13.50 10.26
N HIS A 102 -6.10 13.05 9.59
CA HIS A 102 -5.84 13.31 8.18
C HIS A 102 -6.82 12.49 7.33
N ARG A 103 -7.45 13.16 6.36
CA ARG A 103 -8.35 12.48 5.41
C ARG A 103 -7.55 11.92 4.23
N PRO A 104 -7.89 10.75 3.71
CA PRO A 104 -7.24 10.24 2.51
C PRO A 104 -7.57 11.09 1.28
N TYR A 105 -6.61 11.21 0.38
CA TYR A 105 -6.82 11.65 -1.00
C TYR A 105 -7.46 10.53 -1.83
N PHE A 106 -8.47 10.86 -2.61
CA PHE A 106 -9.10 9.94 -3.56
C PHE A 106 -8.68 10.27 -4.98
N ILE A 107 -7.97 9.36 -5.64
CA ILE A 107 -7.42 9.57 -6.99
C ILE A 107 -7.96 8.50 -7.93
N CYS A 108 -8.55 8.93 -9.04
CA CYS A 108 -8.89 8.05 -10.15
C CYS A 108 -7.83 8.17 -11.24
N ALA A 109 -7.38 7.03 -11.76
CA ALA A 109 -6.74 7.01 -13.07
C ALA A 109 -7.79 7.26 -14.17
N ASP A 110 -7.38 7.81 -15.31
CA ASP A 110 -8.25 8.14 -16.44
C ASP A 110 -9.22 7.01 -16.81
N GLY A 111 -8.69 5.85 -17.20
CA GLY A 111 -9.51 4.70 -17.57
C GLY A 111 -10.49 4.27 -16.48
N ALA A 112 -10.13 4.51 -15.22
CA ALA A 112 -10.90 4.05 -14.07
C ALA A 112 -12.12 4.94 -13.83
N TYR A 113 -11.99 6.24 -14.09
CA TYR A 113 -13.08 7.20 -13.97
C TYR A 113 -14.23 6.89 -14.94
N ALA A 114 -13.91 6.51 -16.18
CA ALA A 114 -14.91 6.09 -17.16
C ALA A 114 -15.68 4.84 -16.69
N ALA A 115 -14.98 3.87 -16.08
CA ALA A 115 -15.59 2.67 -15.52
C ALA A 115 -16.45 2.98 -14.29
N LEU A 116 -15.98 3.84 -13.39
CA LEU A 116 -16.70 4.31 -12.21
C LEU A 116 -18.01 5.03 -12.61
N LYS A 117 -17.97 5.90 -13.62
CA LYS A 117 -19.17 6.57 -14.15
C LYS A 117 -20.21 5.56 -14.62
N ARG A 118 -19.79 4.51 -15.35
CA ARG A 118 -20.68 3.44 -15.80
C ARG A 118 -21.26 2.64 -14.63
N TYR A 119 -20.44 2.34 -13.63
CA TYR A 119 -20.89 1.66 -12.41
C TYR A 119 -21.97 2.47 -11.68
N CYS A 120 -21.71 3.76 -11.43
CA CYS A 120 -22.68 4.66 -10.79
C CYS A 120 -23.99 4.77 -11.61
N ALA A 121 -23.90 4.83 -12.94
CA ALA A 121 -25.08 4.86 -13.81
C ALA A 121 -25.94 3.60 -13.65
N LYS A 122 -25.34 2.40 -13.68
CA LYS A 122 -26.06 1.13 -13.50
C LYS A 122 -26.80 1.08 -12.16
N ARG A 123 -26.13 1.49 -11.07
CA ARG A 123 -26.72 1.55 -9.72
C ARG A 123 -27.87 2.56 -9.62
N CYS A 124 -27.74 3.74 -10.22
CA CYS A 124 -28.83 4.74 -10.25
C CYS A 124 -30.06 4.23 -11.01
N ILE A 125 -29.85 3.56 -12.15
CA ILE A 125 -30.94 3.02 -12.99
C ILE A 125 -31.69 1.91 -12.25
N GLY A 126 -30.99 1.04 -11.52
CA GLY A 126 -31.59 -0.07 -10.78
C GLY A 126 -32.52 0.36 -9.64
N ILE A 127 -32.34 1.58 -9.11
CA ILE A 127 -33.09 2.08 -7.94
C ILE A 127 -34.27 2.98 -8.37
N ALA A 128 -34.15 3.72 -9.47
CA ALA A 128 -35.16 4.70 -9.86
C ALA A 128 -36.34 4.16 -10.67
N GLY A 129 -36.33 2.90 -11.12
CA GLY A 129 -37.40 2.29 -11.94
C GLY A 129 -37.63 2.96 -13.32
N SER A 130 -37.06 4.14 -13.57
CA SER A 130 -37.11 4.89 -14.81
C SER A 130 -36.10 6.05 -14.76
N GLY A 131 -35.14 6.07 -15.69
CA GLY A 131 -34.48 7.30 -16.14
C GLY A 131 -33.46 7.98 -15.21
N SER A 132 -32.37 7.32 -14.83
CA SER A 132 -31.16 8.05 -14.44
C SER A 132 -30.58 8.75 -15.68
N THR A 133 -30.39 10.06 -15.63
CA THR A 133 -29.75 10.79 -16.73
C THR A 133 -28.22 10.59 -16.67
N ALA A 134 -27.55 10.58 -17.83
CA ALA A 134 -26.09 10.47 -17.92
C ALA A 134 -25.34 11.61 -17.19
N ALA A 135 -26.02 12.73 -16.94
CA ALA A 135 -25.53 13.86 -16.16
C ALA A 135 -25.46 13.51 -14.65
N GLN A 136 -26.48 12.85 -14.11
CA GLN A 136 -26.53 12.47 -12.69
C GLN A 136 -25.45 11.44 -12.32
N SER A 137 -25.15 10.49 -13.21
CA SER A 137 -24.07 9.53 -12.98
C SER A 137 -22.68 10.13 -13.14
N ALA A 138 -22.49 11.07 -14.07
CA ALA A 138 -21.26 11.85 -14.19
C ALA A 138 -20.99 12.67 -12.92
N PHE A 139 -22.04 13.29 -12.40
CA PHE A 139 -22.01 14.10 -11.19
C PHE A 139 -21.69 13.28 -9.92
N ILE A 140 -22.22 12.06 -9.80
CA ILE A 140 -21.87 11.20 -8.66
C ILE A 140 -20.40 10.79 -8.75
N ALA A 141 -19.93 10.36 -9.92
CA ALA A 141 -18.53 9.96 -10.10
C ALA A 141 -17.55 11.13 -9.86
N SER A 142 -17.89 12.35 -10.28
CA SER A 142 -17.06 13.54 -10.06
C SER A 142 -16.92 13.89 -8.57
N ARG A 143 -17.89 13.52 -7.72
CA ARG A 143 -17.84 13.70 -6.25
C ARG A 143 -17.00 12.65 -5.52
N LEU A 144 -16.64 11.55 -6.18
CA LEU A 144 -15.93 10.43 -5.55
C LEU A 144 -14.41 10.50 -5.73
N CYS A 145 -13.88 11.57 -6.30
CA CYS A 145 -12.44 11.78 -6.47
C CYS A 145 -12.03 13.22 -6.15
N ASP A 146 -10.80 13.42 -5.65
CA ASP A 146 -10.16 14.73 -5.49
C ASP A 146 -9.38 15.10 -6.76
N ALA A 147 -8.82 14.10 -7.45
CA ALA A 147 -8.10 14.28 -8.71
C ALA A 147 -8.33 13.12 -9.69
N LEU A 148 -8.28 13.45 -10.98
CA LEU A 148 -8.25 12.52 -12.11
C LEU A 148 -6.95 12.73 -12.87
N ILE A 149 -6.12 11.69 -12.98
CA ILE A 149 -4.80 11.77 -13.61
C ILE A 149 -4.59 10.64 -14.62
N GLY A 150 -3.96 10.95 -15.75
CA GLY A 150 -3.69 9.97 -16.81
C GLY A 150 -3.36 10.65 -18.13
N ASP A 151 -3.17 9.87 -19.18
CA ASP A 151 -2.99 10.38 -20.54
C ASP A 151 -4.30 10.75 -21.26
N LEU A 152 -5.46 10.59 -20.60
CA LEU A 152 -6.78 10.99 -21.09
C LEU A 152 -7.20 10.28 -22.39
N ASP A 153 -6.74 9.05 -22.61
CA ASP A 153 -7.18 8.22 -23.74
C ASP A 153 -8.61 7.67 -23.57
N SER A 154 -9.08 7.60 -22.33
CA SER A 154 -10.35 7.02 -21.92
C SER A 154 -11.42 8.08 -21.64
N LEU A 155 -11.02 9.34 -21.45
CA LEU A 155 -11.89 10.50 -21.32
C LEU A 155 -11.73 11.45 -22.52
N PRO A 156 -12.68 11.47 -23.48
CA PRO A 156 -12.61 12.38 -24.61
C PRO A 156 -12.47 13.85 -24.17
N ALA A 157 -11.61 14.61 -24.86
CA ALA A 157 -11.36 16.02 -24.54
C ALA A 157 -12.65 16.86 -24.52
N THR A 158 -13.61 16.57 -25.39
CA THR A 158 -14.95 17.19 -25.40
C THR A 158 -15.70 16.96 -24.09
N HIS A 159 -15.62 15.76 -23.53
CA HIS A 159 -16.26 15.42 -22.27
C HIS A 159 -15.54 16.06 -21.08
N ALA A 160 -14.20 16.13 -21.11
CA ALA A 160 -13.43 16.87 -20.12
C ALA A 160 -13.79 18.37 -20.10
N MET A 161 -13.97 19.00 -21.28
CA MET A 161 -14.46 20.38 -21.38
C MET A 161 -15.89 20.53 -20.87
N LEU A 162 -16.79 19.58 -21.16
CA LEU A 162 -18.14 19.60 -20.60
C LEU A 162 -18.16 19.53 -19.07
N LEU A 163 -17.26 18.73 -18.46
CA LEU A 163 -17.12 18.67 -16.99
C LEU A 163 -16.59 20.01 -16.44
N ALA A 164 -15.68 20.66 -17.15
CA ALA A 164 -15.17 21.97 -16.76
C ALA A 164 -16.23 23.08 -16.89
N ASP A 165 -16.96 23.11 -17.99
CA ASP A 165 -18.03 24.10 -18.24
C ASP A 165 -19.21 23.92 -17.27
N ALA A 166 -19.45 22.68 -16.79
CA ALA A 166 -20.42 22.39 -15.74
C ALA A 166 -19.94 22.75 -14.31
N GLY A 167 -18.66 23.14 -14.15
CA GLY A 167 -18.06 23.42 -12.85
C GLY A 167 -17.77 22.17 -12.01
N ASP A 168 -17.79 20.98 -12.62
CA ASP A 168 -17.47 19.72 -11.96
C ASP A 168 -15.96 19.46 -11.91
N ALA A 169 -15.21 19.97 -12.89
CA ALA A 169 -13.77 19.76 -13.04
C ALA A 169 -12.98 21.06 -13.16
N GLU A 170 -11.86 21.16 -12.47
CA GLU A 170 -10.85 22.17 -12.71
C GLU A 170 -9.89 21.67 -13.79
N VAL A 171 -9.72 22.47 -14.84
CA VAL A 171 -8.83 22.16 -15.98
C VAL A 171 -7.87 23.31 -16.23
N VAL A 172 -6.66 23.00 -16.70
CA VAL A 172 -5.74 24.02 -17.24
C VAL A 172 -5.81 23.99 -18.75
N LEU A 173 -5.97 25.18 -19.35
CA LEU A 173 -6.01 25.35 -20.79
C LEU A 173 -4.64 25.80 -21.30
N ALA A 174 -4.21 25.24 -22.43
CA ALA A 174 -2.99 25.66 -23.10
C ALA A 174 -3.16 27.07 -23.68
N ALA A 175 -2.09 27.87 -23.65
CA ALA A 175 -2.03 29.08 -24.45
C ALA A 175 -2.05 28.69 -25.95
N ALA A 176 -2.63 29.53 -26.80
CA ALA A 176 -2.80 29.22 -28.23
C ALA A 176 -1.49 28.87 -28.98
N ALA A 177 -0.33 29.23 -28.43
CA ALA A 177 1.00 28.95 -28.98
C ALA A 177 1.59 27.58 -28.53
N ASP A 178 1.12 27.01 -27.42
CA ASP A 178 1.66 25.77 -26.82
C ASP A 178 0.82 24.54 -27.13
N ALA A 179 -0.17 24.69 -28.02
CA ALA A 179 -1.07 23.64 -28.43
C ALA A 179 -0.37 22.67 -29.41
N GLU A 180 0.26 21.60 -28.92
CA GLU A 180 0.72 20.51 -29.78
C GLU A 180 -0.46 19.94 -30.61
N PRO A 181 -0.21 19.54 -31.87
CA PRO A 181 -1.23 18.93 -32.70
C PRO A 181 -1.56 17.51 -32.19
N PRO A 182 -2.83 17.06 -32.32
CA PRO A 182 -3.18 15.69 -31.96
C PRO A 182 -2.37 14.71 -32.79
N ARG A 183 -1.70 13.76 -32.13
CA ARG A 183 -1.23 12.54 -32.81
C ARG A 183 -2.49 11.80 -33.28
N ARG A 184 -2.75 11.89 -34.58
CA ARG A 184 -3.83 11.26 -35.37
C ARG A 184 -4.54 10.11 -34.66
N ARG A 185 -5.83 10.29 -34.40
CA ARG A 185 -6.86 9.38 -34.92
C ARG A 185 -8.01 10.23 -35.45
N ASP A 186 -8.38 9.95 -36.69
CA ASP A 186 -9.56 10.48 -37.37
C ASP A 186 -10.79 10.22 -36.50
N ASP A 187 -11.39 11.27 -35.96
CA ASP A 187 -12.82 11.37 -35.76
C ASP A 187 -13.17 12.85 -35.95
N GLY A 188 -13.79 13.14 -37.09
CA GLY A 188 -13.97 14.49 -37.58
C GLY A 188 -14.94 15.30 -36.74
N GLN A 189 -14.53 16.51 -36.35
CA GLN A 189 -15.40 17.67 -36.35
C GLN A 189 -14.58 18.96 -36.26
N GLY A 190 -14.51 19.70 -37.37
CA GLY A 190 -14.18 21.12 -37.36
C GLY A 190 -15.45 21.92 -37.15
N ASN A 191 -15.44 22.90 -36.24
CA ASN A 191 -15.45 24.33 -36.60
C ASN A 191 -15.62 25.27 -35.40
N ASN A 192 -14.81 26.34 -35.43
CA ASN A 192 -15.10 27.70 -34.97
C ASN A 192 -15.39 27.96 -33.49
N GLY A 193 -14.32 28.16 -32.73
CA GLY A 193 -14.28 29.01 -31.55
C GLY A 193 -12.91 28.86 -30.92
N GLY A 194 -12.09 29.94 -30.89
CA GLY A 194 -10.68 29.94 -30.48
C GLY A 194 -10.34 28.83 -29.47
N ASP A 195 -9.70 27.77 -29.98
CA ASP A 195 -9.72 26.43 -29.38
C ASP A 195 -9.18 26.46 -27.94
N LYS A 196 -10.09 26.38 -26.96
CA LYS A 196 -9.72 26.00 -25.59
C LYS A 196 -9.21 24.56 -25.63
N ARG A 197 -7.89 24.38 -25.56
CA ARG A 197 -7.26 23.05 -25.54
C ARG A 197 -6.77 22.74 -24.13
N LEU A 198 -6.92 21.48 -23.71
CA LEU A 198 -6.34 21.00 -22.46
C LEU A 198 -4.81 21.10 -22.50
N LEU A 199 -4.23 21.63 -21.44
CA LEU A 199 -2.78 21.59 -21.24
C LEU A 199 -2.39 20.19 -20.76
N PHE A 200 -1.50 19.53 -21.50
CA PHE A 200 -0.89 18.28 -21.08
C PHE A 200 0.43 18.57 -20.36
N HIS A 201 0.58 18.00 -19.17
CA HIS A 201 1.82 18.04 -18.41
C HIS A 201 2.80 17.00 -18.97
N ASP A 202 4.06 17.38 -19.20
CA ASP A 202 5.09 16.45 -19.67
C ASP A 202 5.35 15.31 -18.67
N SER A 203 5.23 15.63 -17.38
CA SER A 203 5.36 14.68 -16.27
C SER A 203 4.59 15.17 -15.05
N VAL A 204 4.36 14.26 -14.09
CA VAL A 204 3.72 14.61 -12.80
C VAL A 204 4.47 15.73 -12.07
N ASN A 205 5.79 15.84 -12.25
CA ASN A 205 6.61 16.90 -11.65
C ASN A 205 6.31 18.29 -12.21
N SER A 206 5.84 18.37 -13.46
CA SER A 206 5.49 19.66 -14.09
C SER A 206 4.13 20.21 -13.65
N ILE A 207 3.35 19.45 -12.87
CA ILE A 207 2.06 19.92 -12.35
C ILE A 207 2.31 21.09 -11.37
N PRO A 208 1.70 22.27 -11.56
CA PRO A 208 1.90 23.42 -10.68
C PRO A 208 1.45 23.15 -9.24
N VAL A 209 2.18 23.70 -8.26
CA VAL A 209 1.81 23.61 -6.82
C VAL A 209 0.41 24.18 -6.57
N THR A 210 -0.02 25.19 -7.35
CA THR A 210 -1.37 25.76 -7.29
C THR A 210 -2.47 24.74 -7.56
N LEU A 211 -2.23 23.74 -8.43
CA LEU A 211 -3.19 22.64 -8.64
C LEU A 211 -3.15 21.64 -7.49
N LEU A 212 -1.97 21.34 -6.94
CA LEU A 212 -1.84 20.48 -5.75
C LEU A 212 -2.59 21.08 -4.54
N GLU A 213 -2.50 22.41 -4.36
CA GLU A 213 -3.27 23.12 -3.33
C GLU A 213 -4.78 23.01 -3.54
N LYS A 214 -5.27 23.02 -4.78
CA LYS A 214 -6.70 22.82 -5.07
C LYS A 214 -7.15 21.42 -4.69
N ILE A 215 -6.37 20.39 -5.01
CA ILE A 215 -6.63 19.00 -4.59
C ILE A 215 -6.69 18.92 -3.05
N ARG A 216 -5.72 19.52 -2.36
CA ARG A 216 -5.69 19.60 -0.89
C ARG A 216 -6.91 20.32 -0.32
N ARG A 217 -7.28 21.48 -0.88
CA ARG A 217 -8.48 22.24 -0.46
C ARG A 217 -9.74 21.43 -0.62
N ARG A 218 -9.91 20.73 -1.75
CA ARG A 218 -11.06 19.85 -1.98
C ARG A 218 -11.12 18.71 -0.96
N ARG A 219 -9.98 18.06 -0.66
CA ARG A 219 -9.88 17.05 0.41
C ARG A 219 -10.40 17.58 1.75
N ASP A 220 -10.01 18.81 2.09
CA ASP A 220 -10.32 19.44 3.37
C ASP A 220 -11.74 20.03 3.43
N ALA A 221 -12.30 20.46 2.28
CA ALA A 221 -13.61 21.11 2.18
C ALA A 221 -14.79 20.21 2.64
N TYR A 222 -14.65 18.89 2.54
CA TYR A 222 -15.63 17.94 3.06
C TYR A 222 -15.81 18.01 4.60
N ARG A 223 -15.05 18.84 5.35
CA ARG A 223 -15.16 18.98 6.82
C ARG A 223 -16.36 19.78 7.30
N HIS A 224 -16.96 20.65 6.47
CA HIS A 224 -17.68 21.80 7.03
C HIS A 224 -19.14 22.04 6.61
N ARG A 225 -19.75 21.29 5.67
CA ARG A 225 -21.00 21.81 5.09
C ARG A 225 -21.97 20.84 4.40
N GLU A 226 -22.35 19.74 5.05
CA GLU A 226 -23.53 18.97 4.60
C GLU A 226 -24.79 19.18 5.45
N ALA A 227 -24.72 19.96 6.53
CA ALA A 227 -25.93 20.38 7.26
C ALA A 227 -26.74 21.47 6.53
N SER A 228 -26.25 22.05 5.42
CA SER A 228 -26.90 23.22 4.79
C SER A 228 -26.60 23.48 3.30
N ALA A 229 -25.83 22.64 2.60
CA ALA A 229 -25.56 22.84 1.18
C ALA A 229 -26.67 22.26 0.29
N SER A 230 -27.10 23.02 -0.73
CA SER A 230 -28.00 22.54 -1.78
C SER A 230 -27.39 21.33 -2.50
N PRO A 231 -28.18 20.27 -2.80
CA PRO A 231 -27.69 19.03 -3.41
C PRO A 231 -27.14 19.18 -4.85
N THR A 232 -27.10 20.38 -5.42
CA THR A 232 -26.98 20.61 -6.87
C THR A 232 -25.58 20.98 -7.39
N THR A 233 -24.59 21.30 -6.55
CA THR A 233 -23.22 21.63 -7.01
C THR A 233 -22.14 21.12 -6.04
N PRO A 234 -21.02 20.53 -6.51
CA PRO A 234 -19.89 20.24 -5.63
C PRO A 234 -19.29 21.55 -5.09
N VAL A 235 -18.87 21.56 -3.82
CA VAL A 235 -18.36 22.77 -3.14
C VAL A 235 -17.05 23.28 -3.76
N GLU A 236 -16.22 22.35 -4.24
CA GLU A 236 -14.98 22.58 -4.97
C GLU A 236 -14.94 21.55 -6.11
N PRO A 237 -14.53 21.87 -7.35
CA PRO A 237 -14.40 20.89 -8.44
C PRO A 237 -13.22 19.92 -8.23
N PHE A 238 -13.28 18.71 -8.80
CA PHE A 238 -12.10 17.82 -8.80
C PHE A 238 -11.06 18.33 -9.79
N VAL A 239 -9.78 18.02 -9.60
CA VAL A 239 -8.74 18.50 -10.50
C VAL A 239 -8.44 17.47 -11.59
N LEU A 240 -8.57 17.87 -12.85
CA LEU A 240 -8.17 17.06 -14.01
C LEU A 240 -6.71 17.33 -14.35
N LEU A 241 -5.90 16.28 -14.41
CA LEU A 241 -4.46 16.34 -14.63
C LEU A 241 -4.06 15.48 -15.84
N PRO A 242 -4.15 16.03 -17.07
CA PRO A 242 -3.64 15.36 -18.26
C PRO A 242 -2.10 15.28 -18.21
N VAL A 243 -1.54 14.08 -18.37
CA VAL A 243 -0.09 13.85 -18.36
C VAL A 243 0.32 13.05 -19.61
N ALA A 244 1.14 13.67 -20.47
CA ALA A 244 1.49 13.12 -21.78
C ALA A 244 2.46 11.94 -21.76
N CYS A 245 3.16 11.67 -20.65
CA CYS A 245 4.19 10.64 -20.58
C CYS A 245 3.63 9.22 -20.75
N GLN A 246 3.75 8.67 -21.95
CA GLN A 246 3.31 7.31 -22.31
C GLN A 246 4.19 6.20 -21.74
N MET A 247 5.44 6.51 -21.37
CA MET A 247 6.35 5.52 -20.77
C MET A 247 6.03 5.23 -19.30
N SER A 248 5.24 6.08 -18.66
CA SER A 248 4.78 5.90 -17.28
C SER A 248 3.37 5.31 -17.24
N THR A 249 3.16 4.29 -16.42
CA THR A 249 1.80 3.76 -16.16
C THR A 249 0.99 4.78 -15.36
N ASP A 250 -0.33 4.79 -15.53
CA ASP A 250 -1.20 5.65 -14.75
C ASP A 250 -1.07 5.41 -13.24
N PHE A 251 -0.79 4.17 -12.85
CA PHE A 251 -0.48 3.88 -11.45
C PHE A 251 0.74 4.65 -10.94
N MET A 252 1.84 4.67 -11.70
CA MET A 252 3.02 5.44 -11.32
C MET A 252 2.71 6.95 -11.26
N LYS A 253 1.86 7.45 -12.17
CA LYS A 253 1.42 8.85 -12.14
C LYS A 253 0.63 9.16 -10.86
N CYS A 254 -0.30 8.29 -10.45
CA CYS A 254 -1.07 8.42 -9.22
C CYS A 254 -0.17 8.42 -7.97
N VAL A 255 0.80 7.51 -7.87
CA VAL A 255 1.71 7.42 -6.72
C VAL A 255 2.65 8.62 -6.66
N ALA A 256 3.17 9.07 -7.80
CA ALA A 256 3.98 10.29 -7.87
C ALA A 256 3.17 11.54 -7.46
N LEU A 257 1.89 11.62 -7.84
CA LEU A 257 1.00 12.70 -7.42
C LEU A 257 0.81 12.68 -5.89
N LEU A 258 0.57 11.51 -5.30
CA LEU A 258 0.47 11.36 -3.84
C LEU A 258 1.76 11.75 -3.13
N GLN A 259 2.93 11.44 -3.69
CA GLN A 259 4.20 11.89 -3.12
C GLN A 259 4.30 13.42 -3.08
N ARG A 260 3.89 14.11 -4.14
CA ARG A 260 3.89 15.57 -4.18
C ARG A 260 2.85 16.18 -3.24
N LEU A 261 1.68 15.56 -3.12
CA LEU A 261 0.66 15.97 -2.13
C LEU A 261 1.13 15.77 -0.70
N TRP A 262 1.83 14.65 -0.43
CA TRP A 262 2.40 14.38 0.88
C TRP A 262 3.47 15.42 1.25
N ALA A 263 4.38 15.74 0.31
CA ALA A 263 5.35 16.82 0.49
C ALA A 263 4.70 18.18 0.77
N LEU A 264 3.58 18.48 0.11
CA LEU A 264 2.78 19.68 0.33
C LEU A 264 2.14 19.71 1.74
N ASP A 265 1.65 18.57 2.23
CA ASP A 265 1.06 18.45 3.57
C ASP A 265 2.10 18.60 4.68
N VAL A 266 3.31 18.05 4.51
CA VAL A 266 4.39 18.16 5.50
C VAL A 266 5.17 19.47 5.41
N GLY A 267 4.79 20.37 4.51
CA GLY A 267 5.42 21.69 4.38
C GLY A 267 6.87 21.64 3.87
N MET A 268 7.18 20.70 2.97
CA MET A 268 8.52 20.51 2.40
C MET A 268 8.57 21.04 0.94
N PRO A 269 8.78 22.34 0.71
CA PRO A 269 8.69 22.94 -0.62
C PRO A 269 9.84 22.53 -1.56
N ASP A 270 11.02 22.21 -1.03
CA ASP A 270 12.20 21.87 -1.84
C ASP A 270 12.04 20.55 -2.63
N SER A 271 11.15 19.64 -2.20
CA SER A 271 10.84 18.40 -2.91
C SER A 271 9.73 18.56 -3.97
N LEU A 272 9.07 19.72 -4.05
CA LEU A 272 7.98 19.98 -5.01
C LEU A 272 8.46 20.37 -6.41
N ASN A 273 9.75 20.75 -6.55
CA ASN A 273 10.30 21.42 -7.74
C ASN A 273 11.30 20.58 -8.58
N GLY A 274 11.15 19.25 -8.62
CA GLY A 274 11.73 18.46 -9.72
C GLY A 274 12.92 17.58 -9.35
N VAL A 275 12.63 16.46 -8.69
CA VAL A 275 13.51 15.29 -8.72
C VAL A 275 12.83 14.20 -9.54
N ASP A 276 13.57 13.61 -10.47
CA ASP A 276 13.15 12.54 -11.37
C ASP A 276 12.49 11.38 -10.60
N PRO A 277 11.23 10.98 -10.91
CA PRO A 277 10.55 9.88 -10.23
C PRO A 277 11.23 8.52 -10.46
N LEU A 278 12.09 8.38 -11.48
CA LEU A 278 12.88 7.16 -11.73
C LEU A 278 14.13 7.05 -10.85
N ARG A 279 14.62 8.17 -10.30
CA ARG A 279 15.52 8.16 -9.15
C ARG A 279 14.65 8.14 -7.91
N GLY A 280 14.05 6.98 -7.65
CA GLY A 280 13.39 6.69 -6.38
C GLY A 280 14.20 7.31 -5.27
N PHE A 281 13.59 8.21 -4.51
CA PHE A 281 14.29 8.96 -3.49
C PHE A 281 14.94 7.96 -2.52
N ASP A 282 16.27 7.81 -2.63
CA ASP A 282 17.11 7.30 -1.54
C ASP A 282 17.07 8.25 -0.33
N LYS A 283 16.47 9.45 -0.48
CA LYS A 283 16.08 10.24 0.68
C LYS A 283 14.82 9.62 1.27
N GLU A 284 15.08 8.74 2.21
CA GLU A 284 14.26 8.55 3.39
C GLU A 284 13.41 9.79 3.69
N VAL A 285 12.09 9.56 3.76
CA VAL A 285 11.12 10.48 4.36
C VAL A 285 11.76 11.08 5.62
N PRO A 286 11.86 12.42 5.74
CA PRO A 286 12.27 13.04 6.99
C PRO A 286 11.41 12.46 8.10
N LEU A 287 12.02 12.11 9.23
CA LEU A 287 11.31 11.68 10.44
C LEU A 287 10.25 12.73 10.79
N ALA A 288 9.06 12.61 10.19
CA ALA A 288 7.91 13.40 10.57
C ALA A 288 7.72 13.06 12.04
N ALA A 289 7.88 14.06 12.91
CA ALA A 289 7.86 13.94 14.35
C ALA A 289 6.77 12.94 14.74
N GLN A 290 7.19 11.79 15.27
CA GLN A 290 6.38 10.65 15.74
C GLN A 290 4.88 10.93 15.65
N SER A 291 4.29 10.70 14.46
CA SER A 291 2.87 10.96 14.29
C SER A 291 2.10 10.08 15.28
N PRO A 292 0.92 10.50 15.77
CA PRO A 292 0.09 9.68 16.66
C PRO A 292 -0.15 8.26 16.11
N ASP A 293 -0.18 8.11 14.78
CA ASP A 293 -0.30 6.82 14.08
C ASP A 293 0.91 5.90 14.33
N VAL A 294 2.13 6.44 14.37
CA VAL A 294 3.34 5.69 14.73
C VAL A 294 3.21 5.15 16.16
N THR A 295 2.69 5.96 17.08
CA THR A 295 2.51 5.55 18.48
C THR A 295 1.40 4.51 18.66
N SER A 296 0.30 4.61 17.92
CA SER A 296 -0.81 3.64 18.01
C SER A 296 -0.44 2.28 17.44
N LEU A 297 0.10 2.24 16.21
CA LEU A 297 0.45 0.96 15.58
C LEU A 297 1.62 0.28 16.32
N ALA A 298 2.58 1.06 16.84
CA ALA A 298 3.64 0.52 17.70
C ALA A 298 3.08 -0.04 19.01
N PHE A 299 2.12 0.66 19.63
CA PHE A 299 1.44 0.15 20.82
C PHE A 299 0.70 -1.16 20.54
N ASP A 300 -0.03 -1.23 19.42
CA ASP A 300 -0.73 -2.46 18.99
C ASP A 300 0.25 -3.61 18.75
N CYS A 301 1.38 -3.34 18.09
CA CYS A 301 2.42 -4.34 17.87
C CYS A 301 2.95 -4.90 19.20
N VAL A 302 3.24 -4.03 20.17
CA VAL A 302 3.72 -4.44 21.50
C VAL A 302 2.63 -5.19 22.27
N ALA A 303 1.38 -4.74 22.22
CA ALA A 303 0.26 -5.40 22.88
C ALA A 303 -0.01 -6.81 22.33
N ARG A 304 0.34 -7.07 21.06
CA ARG A 304 0.17 -8.36 20.37
C ARG A 304 1.37 -9.28 20.47
N LEU A 305 2.51 -8.79 20.98
CA LEU A 305 3.74 -9.55 21.11
C LEU A 305 3.58 -10.81 22.00
N PRO A 306 2.92 -10.78 23.18
CA PRO A 306 2.76 -11.97 24.01
C PRO A 306 2.01 -13.10 23.29
N GLU A 307 1.00 -12.73 22.51
CA GLU A 307 0.25 -13.69 21.70
C GLU A 307 1.09 -14.24 20.56
N ALA A 308 1.83 -13.39 19.83
CA ALA A 308 2.75 -13.81 18.78
C ALA A 308 3.81 -14.81 19.30
N LEU A 309 4.35 -14.56 20.50
CA LEU A 309 5.29 -15.47 21.16
C LEU A 309 4.63 -16.81 21.51
N SER A 310 3.42 -16.78 22.06
CA SER A 310 2.67 -18.01 22.36
C SER A 310 2.35 -18.81 21.10
N THR A 311 1.95 -18.16 20.00
CA THR A 311 1.72 -18.83 18.72
C THR A 311 3.00 -19.47 18.19
N ALA A 312 4.15 -18.78 18.30
CA ALA A 312 5.43 -19.33 17.87
C ALA A 312 5.80 -20.61 18.63
N GLU A 313 5.58 -20.64 19.95
CA GLU A 313 5.79 -21.83 20.78
C GLU A 313 4.88 -22.99 20.37
N VAL A 314 3.58 -22.73 20.21
CA VAL A 314 2.60 -23.74 19.81
C VAL A 314 2.94 -24.32 18.44
N GLN A 315 3.35 -23.47 17.49
CA GLN A 315 3.68 -23.88 16.13
C GLN A 315 4.99 -24.68 16.05
N ALA A 316 5.99 -24.29 16.85
CA ALA A 316 7.24 -25.02 16.96
C ALA A 316 7.04 -26.43 17.56
N GLY A 317 5.95 -26.63 18.31
CA GLY A 317 5.63 -27.91 18.94
C GLY A 317 6.70 -28.30 19.96
N GLU A 318 7.39 -29.42 19.74
CA GLU A 318 8.48 -29.87 20.62
C GLU A 318 9.85 -29.28 20.23
N ASP A 319 9.94 -28.55 19.11
CA ASP A 319 11.18 -27.93 18.66
C ASP A 319 11.48 -26.64 19.43
N ARG A 320 12.12 -26.78 20.59
CA ARG A 320 12.53 -25.64 21.42
C ARG A 320 13.45 -24.66 20.70
N GLN A 321 14.27 -25.14 19.76
CA GLN A 321 15.21 -24.28 19.05
C GLN A 321 14.48 -23.33 18.09
N GLU A 322 13.41 -23.80 17.43
CA GLU A 322 12.55 -22.94 16.60
C GLU A 322 11.78 -21.92 17.45
N ALA A 323 11.24 -22.34 18.60
CA ALA A 323 10.53 -21.45 19.52
C ALA A 323 11.46 -20.32 20.03
N ASP A 324 12.64 -20.68 20.53
CA ASP A 324 13.64 -19.73 21.03
C ASP A 324 14.17 -18.80 19.92
N ARG A 325 14.29 -19.30 18.69
CA ARG A 325 14.65 -18.50 17.52
C ARG A 325 13.58 -17.45 17.23
N CYS A 326 12.32 -17.87 17.06
CA CYS A 326 11.21 -16.96 16.79
C CYS A 326 11.07 -15.89 17.87
N ARG A 327 11.19 -16.29 19.14
CA ARG A 327 11.19 -15.39 20.30
C ARG A 327 12.30 -14.34 20.19
N ARG A 328 13.55 -14.76 19.98
CA ARG A 328 14.69 -13.84 19.83
C ARG A 328 14.52 -12.88 18.66
N LEU A 329 14.01 -13.36 17.52
CA LEU A 329 13.73 -12.49 16.38
C LEU A 329 12.68 -11.43 16.72
N LEU A 330 11.55 -11.85 17.29
CA LEU A 330 10.45 -10.96 17.66
C LEU A 330 10.85 -9.94 18.73
N GLU A 331 11.59 -10.36 19.77
CA GLU A 331 12.05 -9.49 20.85
C GLU A 331 13.17 -8.52 20.41
N SER A 332 14.11 -8.97 19.57
CA SER A 332 15.24 -8.12 19.11
C SER A 332 14.80 -7.01 18.15
N ILE A 333 13.70 -7.22 17.44
CA ILE A 333 13.15 -6.29 16.44
C ILE A 333 12.05 -5.42 17.05
N THR A 334 11.32 -5.95 18.04
CA THR A 334 10.29 -5.20 18.76
C THR A 334 10.95 -4.38 19.84
N THR A 335 11.17 -3.09 19.59
CA THR A 335 11.70 -2.18 20.61
C THR A 335 10.76 -2.23 21.81
N SER A 336 11.20 -2.90 22.87
CA SER A 336 10.71 -2.62 24.20
C SER A 336 10.91 -1.12 24.44
N ALA A 337 10.01 -0.51 25.20
CA ALA A 337 10.10 0.86 25.69
C ALA A 337 11.54 1.20 26.20
N PRO A 338 11.92 2.47 26.41
CA PRO A 338 13.31 2.93 26.56
C PRO A 338 14.05 2.50 27.86
N PHE A 339 13.81 1.30 28.37
CA PHE A 339 14.17 0.85 29.72
C PHE A 339 14.85 -0.52 29.75
N THR A 340 15.66 -0.86 28.76
CA THR A 340 16.69 -1.90 28.91
C THR A 340 18.07 -1.27 28.74
N THR A 341 18.88 -1.41 29.78
CA THR A 341 20.27 -0.89 29.86
C THR A 341 21.25 -1.61 28.94
N GLU A 342 20.79 -2.65 28.23
CA GLU A 342 21.58 -3.32 27.20
C GLU A 342 21.33 -2.62 25.86
N GLN A 343 22.33 -1.89 25.38
CA GLN A 343 22.28 -1.32 24.03
C GLN A 343 22.15 -2.48 23.03
N PRO A 344 21.09 -2.55 22.21
CA PRO A 344 21.07 -3.49 21.11
C PRO A 344 22.29 -3.19 20.23
N ALA A 345 23.06 -4.23 19.89
CA ALA A 345 24.31 -4.11 19.13
C ALA A 345 24.14 -3.39 17.77
N GLN A 346 22.90 -3.19 17.32
CA GLN A 346 22.52 -2.40 16.17
C GLN A 346 21.29 -1.54 16.50
N ARG A 347 21.35 -0.23 16.22
CA ARG A 347 20.20 0.66 16.38
C ARG A 347 19.22 0.39 15.23
N LEU A 348 18.00 -0.03 15.58
CA LEU A 348 16.87 -0.15 14.65
C LEU A 348 15.98 1.10 14.77
N GLU A 349 15.84 1.84 13.67
CA GLU A 349 14.89 2.92 13.55
C GLU A 349 13.53 2.38 13.10
N THR A 350 12.46 2.68 13.84
CA THR A 350 11.10 2.27 13.45
C THR A 350 10.44 3.32 12.58
N ARG A 351 9.87 2.91 11.45
CA ARG A 351 9.10 3.76 10.54
C ARG A 351 7.72 3.19 10.27
N VAL A 352 6.72 4.05 10.39
CA VAL A 352 5.38 3.81 9.84
C VAL A 352 5.23 4.73 8.63
N LEU A 353 4.96 4.15 7.47
CA LEU A 353 4.82 4.88 6.21
C LEU A 353 3.35 5.26 5.97
N PRO A 354 3.05 6.34 5.24
CA PRO A 354 1.68 6.66 4.86
C PRO A 354 1.08 5.52 4.04
N ASN A 355 -0.14 5.11 4.40
CA ASN A 355 -0.83 3.96 3.79
C ASN A 355 -1.59 4.39 2.53
N ILE A 356 -1.41 3.64 1.44
CA ILE A 356 -2.13 3.86 0.17
C ILE A 356 -2.87 2.57 -0.21
N ALA A 357 -4.19 2.65 -0.35
CA ALA A 357 -4.99 1.55 -0.89
C ALA A 357 -5.10 1.68 -2.41
N VAL A 358 -4.91 0.59 -3.16
CA VAL A 358 -4.96 0.61 -4.63
C VAL A 358 -5.87 -0.50 -5.15
N LEU A 359 -6.99 -0.12 -5.76
CA LEU A 359 -7.96 -1.03 -6.37
C LEU A 359 -7.75 -1.10 -7.88
N GLY A 360 -7.94 -2.28 -8.46
CA GLY A 360 -7.73 -2.50 -9.91
C GLY A 360 -6.27 -2.61 -10.32
N ALA A 361 -5.36 -2.87 -9.39
CA ALA A 361 -3.93 -3.04 -9.70
C ALA A 361 -3.57 -4.45 -10.19
N LEU A 362 -4.40 -5.46 -9.89
CA LEU A 362 -4.08 -6.89 -10.09
C LEU A 362 -5.19 -7.61 -10.87
N GLY A 363 -4.84 -8.71 -11.55
CA GLY A 363 -5.71 -9.58 -12.34
C GLY A 363 -5.82 -9.21 -13.82
N GLY A 364 -5.11 -8.17 -14.27
CA GLY A 364 -5.26 -7.59 -15.60
C GLY A 364 -4.24 -8.10 -16.62
N ARG A 365 -3.72 -7.18 -17.44
CA ARG A 365 -2.61 -7.47 -18.35
C ARG A 365 -1.32 -7.68 -17.56
N ILE A 366 -0.57 -8.73 -17.89
CA ILE A 366 0.64 -9.10 -17.15
C ILE A 366 1.73 -8.01 -17.18
N ASP A 367 1.89 -7.30 -18.30
CA ASP A 367 2.85 -6.20 -18.41
C ASP A 367 2.49 -5.02 -17.47
N HIS A 368 1.18 -4.79 -17.26
CA HIS A 368 0.70 -3.80 -16.29
C HIS A 368 0.93 -4.25 -14.86
N GLU A 369 0.74 -5.54 -14.54
CA GLU A 369 1.03 -6.08 -13.21
C GLU A 369 2.51 -5.98 -12.86
N PHE A 370 3.41 -6.27 -13.80
CA PHE A 370 4.84 -6.00 -13.59
C PHE A 370 5.13 -4.50 -13.45
N GLY A 371 4.41 -3.63 -14.17
CA GLY A 371 4.44 -2.19 -13.94
C GLY A 371 4.03 -1.80 -12.51
N VAL A 372 3.00 -2.45 -11.96
CA VAL A 372 2.56 -2.30 -10.57
C VAL A 372 3.65 -2.75 -9.60
N VAL A 373 4.21 -3.95 -9.81
CA VAL A 373 5.32 -4.47 -9.00
C VAL A 373 6.50 -3.50 -8.98
N CYS A 374 6.95 -3.02 -10.15
CA CYS A 374 8.03 -2.05 -10.24
C CYS A 374 7.71 -0.79 -9.42
N CYS A 375 6.48 -0.27 -9.53
CA CYS A 375 6.05 0.90 -8.76
C CYS A 375 6.03 0.61 -7.24
N LEU A 376 5.54 -0.55 -6.78
CA LEU A 376 5.56 -0.92 -5.36
C LEU A 376 6.99 -0.92 -4.80
N LEU A 377 7.94 -1.48 -5.55
CA LEU A 377 9.35 -1.58 -5.17
C LEU A 377 10.03 -0.20 -5.16
N CYS A 378 9.80 0.62 -6.19
CA CYS A 378 10.38 1.97 -6.28
C CYS A 378 9.96 2.89 -5.12
N TYR A 379 8.73 2.71 -4.60
CA TYR A 379 8.16 3.54 -3.54
C TYR A 379 8.15 2.86 -2.17
N ALA A 380 8.82 1.72 -2.01
CA ALA A 380 8.78 0.90 -0.78
C ALA A 380 9.26 1.63 0.49
N ARG A 381 10.13 2.65 0.33
CA ARG A 381 10.66 3.52 1.40
C ARG A 381 9.85 4.80 1.64
N VAL A 382 8.91 5.11 0.75
CA VAL A 382 8.09 6.32 0.79
C VAL A 382 6.70 6.01 1.33
N PHE A 383 6.09 4.91 0.88
CA PHE A 383 4.71 4.55 1.20
C PHE A 383 4.57 3.08 1.58
N HIS A 384 3.52 2.78 2.36
CA HIS A 384 2.98 1.43 2.44
C HIS A 384 1.82 1.32 1.45
N ILE A 385 2.14 0.90 0.22
CA ILE A 385 1.17 0.74 -0.84
C ILE A 385 0.61 -0.69 -0.81
N MET A 386 -0.70 -0.79 -0.64
CA MET A 386 -1.48 -2.03 -0.61
C MET A 386 -2.21 -2.19 -1.94
N ALA A 387 -1.57 -2.89 -2.89
CA ALA A 387 -2.21 -3.25 -4.15
C ALA A 387 -3.14 -4.44 -3.91
N MET A 388 -4.43 -4.28 -4.21
CA MET A 388 -5.43 -5.28 -3.88
C MET A 388 -6.34 -5.66 -5.06
N ASN A 389 -6.83 -6.89 -4.98
CA ASN A 389 -8.00 -7.36 -5.72
C ASN A 389 -8.87 -8.23 -4.80
N LYS A 390 -9.88 -8.89 -5.35
CA LYS A 390 -10.76 -9.81 -4.61
C LYS A 390 -10.01 -10.92 -3.85
N TYR A 391 -8.81 -11.28 -4.29
CA TYR A 391 -8.07 -12.43 -3.79
C TYR A 391 -6.88 -12.08 -2.92
N ASN A 392 -6.21 -10.96 -3.18
CA ASN A 392 -4.89 -10.71 -2.62
C ASN A 392 -4.70 -9.26 -2.19
N VAL A 393 -3.83 -9.08 -1.20
CA VAL A 393 -3.16 -7.81 -0.91
C VAL A 393 -1.66 -8.01 -1.10
N LEU A 394 -1.06 -7.18 -1.95
CA LEU A 394 0.37 -7.21 -2.30
C LEU A 394 1.03 -5.90 -1.88
N PHE A 395 2.18 -5.99 -1.20
CA PHE A 395 2.98 -4.82 -0.82
C PHE A 395 4.48 -5.12 -0.76
N ALA A 396 5.30 -4.08 -0.81
CA ALA A 396 6.75 -4.20 -0.73
C ALA A 396 7.26 -4.19 0.72
N CYS A 397 8.19 -5.11 1.02
CA CYS A 397 8.98 -5.13 2.24
C CYS A 397 10.00 -3.97 2.23
N TRP A 398 10.48 -3.57 3.40
CA TRP A 398 11.57 -2.60 3.52
C TRP A 398 12.88 -3.16 2.91
N PRO A 399 13.51 -2.45 1.96
CA PRO A 399 14.79 -2.88 1.39
C PRO A 399 15.91 -2.89 2.45
N ASP A 400 16.61 -4.02 2.59
CA ASP A 400 17.73 -4.22 3.54
C ASP A 400 17.40 -3.94 5.01
N GLY A 401 16.14 -4.09 5.37
CA GLY A 401 15.66 -3.85 6.72
C GLY A 401 14.68 -4.91 7.18
N VAL A 402 13.83 -4.51 8.10
CA VAL A 402 12.79 -5.37 8.66
C VAL A 402 11.42 -4.86 8.26
N THR A 403 10.52 -5.78 7.93
CA THR A 403 9.08 -5.49 7.81
C THR A 403 8.34 -6.26 8.88
N GLN A 404 7.62 -5.55 9.75
CA GLN A 404 6.68 -6.11 10.71
C GLN A 404 5.25 -5.74 10.31
N LEU A 405 4.44 -6.77 10.07
CA LEU A 405 3.03 -6.66 9.74
C LEU A 405 2.18 -6.99 10.97
N VAL A 406 1.34 -6.05 11.41
CA VAL A 406 0.35 -6.25 12.48
C VAL A 406 -1.01 -6.58 11.87
N LEU A 407 -1.57 -7.72 12.26
CA LEU A 407 -2.89 -8.20 11.81
C LEU A 407 -3.99 -7.85 12.82
N PRO A 408 -5.25 -7.69 12.38
CA PRO A 408 -6.32 -7.24 13.26
C PRO A 408 -6.71 -8.29 14.31
N PRO A 409 -7.28 -7.87 15.46
CA PRO A 409 -7.69 -8.77 16.55
C PRO A 409 -8.73 -9.82 16.16
N SER A 410 -9.58 -9.53 15.18
CA SER A 410 -10.56 -10.49 14.66
C SER A 410 -9.94 -11.65 13.88
N TRP A 411 -8.63 -11.60 13.63
CA TRP A 411 -7.87 -12.60 12.87
C TRP A 411 -6.93 -13.43 13.74
N SER A 412 -6.74 -13.02 15.00
CA SER A 412 -6.24 -13.95 16.02
C SER A 412 -7.36 -14.88 16.42
N SER A 413 -7.16 -16.19 16.33
CA SER A 413 -8.08 -17.17 16.87
C SER A 413 -8.15 -17.01 18.39
N SER A 414 -9.03 -16.15 18.88
CA SER A 414 -9.31 -16.01 20.30
C SER A 414 -10.17 -17.20 20.74
N GLY A 415 -9.53 -18.34 20.93
CA GLY A 415 -10.14 -19.57 21.46
C GLY A 415 -10.14 -20.74 20.48
N PRO A 416 -10.41 -21.96 20.98
CA PRO A 416 -10.63 -23.13 20.15
C PRO A 416 -11.97 -22.97 19.42
N ALA A 417 -12.00 -22.13 18.40
CA ALA A 417 -13.11 -22.11 17.47
C ALA A 417 -13.18 -23.49 16.80
N PRO A 418 -14.39 -24.07 16.62
CA PRO A 418 -14.53 -25.21 15.73
C PRO A 418 -13.89 -24.83 14.40
N ARG A 419 -13.12 -25.77 13.84
CA ARG A 419 -12.13 -25.62 12.74
C ARG A 419 -12.58 -24.91 11.45
N GLU A 420 -13.78 -24.36 11.38
CA GLU A 420 -14.47 -24.00 10.13
C GLU A 420 -14.57 -22.50 9.83
N THR A 421 -14.16 -21.56 10.70
CA THR A 421 -14.52 -20.13 10.49
C THR A 421 -13.40 -19.09 10.45
N ALA A 422 -12.13 -19.49 10.58
CA ALA A 422 -11.00 -18.60 10.25
C ALA A 422 -9.94 -19.39 9.49
N ALA A 423 -10.22 -19.69 8.21
CA ALA A 423 -9.21 -20.26 7.32
C ALA A 423 -7.96 -19.36 7.36
N PRO A 424 -6.76 -19.92 7.59
CA PRO A 424 -5.59 -19.12 7.81
C PRO A 424 -5.18 -18.45 6.49
N TYR A 425 -4.69 -17.21 6.55
CA TYR A 425 -4.36 -16.44 5.36
C TYR A 425 -3.22 -17.10 4.62
N MET A 426 -3.49 -17.55 3.41
CA MET A 426 -2.42 -17.95 2.51
C MET A 426 -1.54 -16.74 2.26
N CYS A 427 -0.24 -16.93 2.15
CA CYS A 427 0.69 -15.85 1.93
C CYS A 427 1.87 -16.30 1.09
N GLY A 428 2.69 -15.34 0.69
CA GLY A 428 3.95 -15.64 0.08
C GLY A 428 4.96 -14.51 0.15
N ILE A 429 6.23 -14.89 0.08
CA ILE A 429 7.38 -13.98 0.04
C ILE A 429 8.05 -14.15 -1.31
N ILE A 430 8.10 -13.07 -2.09
CA ILE A 430 8.60 -13.06 -3.47
C ILE A 430 9.84 -12.14 -3.55
N PRO A 431 11.05 -12.71 -3.50
CA PRO A 431 12.28 -11.95 -3.75
C PRO A 431 12.52 -11.78 -5.25
N PHE A 432 12.78 -10.56 -5.73
CA PHE A 432 13.10 -10.24 -7.13
C PHE A 432 14.62 -10.34 -7.39
N GLY A 433 15.18 -11.49 -7.06
CA GLY A 433 16.61 -11.80 -7.17
C GLY A 433 17.02 -12.84 -6.13
N PHE A 434 18.32 -13.09 -6.00
CA PHE A 434 18.85 -14.08 -5.06
C PHE A 434 18.92 -13.55 -3.63
N VAL A 435 18.25 -14.22 -2.68
CA VAL A 435 18.27 -13.84 -1.26
C VAL A 435 19.58 -14.25 -0.60
N ARG A 436 20.29 -13.25 -0.06
CA ARG A 436 21.53 -13.43 0.70
C ARG A 436 21.26 -13.83 2.15
N GLU A 437 20.48 -13.02 2.86
CA GLU A 437 20.08 -13.27 4.25
C GLU A 437 18.59 -13.02 4.44
N MET A 438 17.87 -13.94 5.06
CA MET A 438 16.47 -13.71 5.43
C MET A 438 16.13 -14.51 6.66
N GLU A 439 15.39 -13.89 7.57
CA GLU A 439 14.76 -14.58 8.69
C GLU A 439 13.30 -14.16 8.83
N THR A 440 12.41 -15.12 9.09
CA THR A 440 11.00 -14.81 9.34
C THR A 440 10.48 -15.40 10.64
N ALA A 441 9.42 -14.78 11.16
CA ALA A 441 8.58 -15.32 12.24
C ALA A 441 7.11 -15.03 11.95
N GLY A 442 6.23 -15.89 12.43
CA GLY A 442 4.77 -15.76 12.31
C GLY A 442 4.15 -16.38 11.06
N LEU A 443 4.94 -17.18 10.32
CA LEU A 443 4.49 -17.97 9.17
C LEU A 443 4.56 -19.46 9.50
N ARG A 444 3.67 -20.26 8.93
CA ARG A 444 3.65 -21.73 9.09
C ARG A 444 4.99 -22.35 8.72
N TRP A 445 5.59 -21.89 7.62
CA TRP A 445 6.94 -22.25 7.23
C TRP A 445 7.82 -21.01 7.31
N ASN A 446 8.48 -20.80 8.45
CA ASN A 446 9.43 -19.70 8.61
C ASN A 446 10.67 -19.92 7.73
N VAL A 447 11.27 -18.87 7.22
CA VAL A 447 12.47 -18.93 6.36
C VAL A 447 13.69 -18.50 7.18
N VAL A 448 14.79 -19.25 7.07
CA VAL A 448 16.10 -18.93 7.68
C VAL A 448 17.20 -19.16 6.64
N LYS A 449 17.47 -18.16 5.81
CA LYS A 449 18.49 -18.23 4.75
C LYS A 449 19.71 -17.41 5.14
N GLY A 450 20.91 -17.99 5.02
CA GLY A 450 22.18 -17.26 5.10
C GLY A 450 22.54 -16.75 6.50
N ARG A 451 21.92 -17.29 7.55
CA ARG A 451 22.18 -16.92 8.95
C ARG A 451 22.79 -18.10 9.70
N PRO A 452 24.12 -18.29 9.66
CA PRO A 452 24.79 -19.51 10.12
C PRO A 452 24.73 -19.71 11.64
N GLU A 453 24.49 -18.65 12.40
CA GLU A 453 24.31 -18.70 13.86
C GLU A 453 22.85 -18.92 14.28
N VAL A 454 21.93 -18.92 13.31
CA VAL A 454 20.50 -19.06 13.52
C VAL A 454 20.09 -20.48 13.17
N TYR A 455 19.24 -21.07 14.02
CA TYR A 455 18.70 -22.40 13.81
C TYR A 455 17.81 -22.45 12.55
N ASP A 456 18.07 -23.39 11.64
CA ASP A 456 17.29 -23.63 10.40
C ASP A 456 16.79 -25.09 10.34
N GLY A 457 16.82 -25.85 11.44
CA GLY A 457 16.47 -27.28 11.42
C GLY A 457 14.99 -27.57 11.16
N TYR A 458 14.10 -26.63 11.51
CA TYR A 458 12.65 -26.75 11.35
C TYR A 458 12.18 -26.61 9.89
N THR A 459 12.77 -25.69 9.12
CA THR A 459 12.39 -25.43 7.72
C THR A 459 13.45 -25.78 6.68
N GLN A 460 14.69 -26.01 7.10
CA GLN A 460 15.81 -26.51 6.28
C GLN A 460 16.05 -25.70 5.01
N THR A 461 15.93 -24.37 5.11
CA THR A 461 15.96 -23.45 3.98
C THR A 461 17.35 -23.16 3.42
N ASN A 462 18.43 -23.43 4.18
CA ASN A 462 19.79 -23.13 3.77
C ASN A 462 20.23 -23.85 2.48
N ASN A 463 19.70 -25.05 2.22
CA ASN A 463 20.02 -25.84 1.03
C ASN A 463 19.25 -25.40 -0.22
N TYR A 464 18.26 -24.51 -0.09
CA TYR A 464 17.46 -24.05 -1.22
C TYR A 464 17.97 -22.72 -1.77
N ARG A 465 17.91 -22.56 -3.09
CA ARG A 465 18.14 -21.29 -3.77
C ARG A 465 16.86 -20.44 -3.68
N LEU A 466 16.73 -19.63 -2.64
CA LEU A 466 15.58 -18.74 -2.45
C LEU A 466 15.75 -17.51 -3.35
N ALA A 467 15.05 -17.49 -4.48
CA ALA A 467 15.19 -16.47 -5.53
C ALA A 467 13.98 -16.44 -6.47
N PHE A 468 13.80 -15.34 -7.20
CA PHE A 468 12.73 -15.23 -8.23
C PHE A 468 12.82 -16.31 -9.30
N ASP A 469 14.04 -16.66 -9.71
CA ASP A 469 14.36 -17.70 -10.68
C ASP A 469 14.66 -19.06 -10.01
N GLY A 470 14.32 -19.20 -8.72
CA GLY A 470 14.53 -20.39 -7.90
C GLY A 470 13.30 -20.74 -7.08
N LEU A 471 13.51 -20.99 -5.78
CA LEU A 471 12.42 -21.21 -4.84
C LEU A 471 11.87 -19.86 -4.36
N VAL A 472 10.55 -19.71 -4.46
CA VAL A 472 9.79 -18.62 -3.85
C VAL A 472 8.97 -19.23 -2.70
N SER A 473 8.83 -18.53 -1.58
CA SER A 473 7.96 -18.99 -0.49
C SER A 473 6.51 -18.73 -0.90
N ALA A 474 5.95 -19.61 -1.72
CA ALA A 474 4.57 -19.58 -2.18
C ALA A 474 3.72 -20.56 -1.37
N CYS A 475 2.40 -20.30 -1.30
CA CYS A 475 1.44 -21.13 -0.57
C CYS A 475 1.79 -21.30 0.92
N ASN A 476 2.44 -20.30 1.52
CA ASN A 476 2.71 -20.27 2.95
C ASN A 476 1.44 -19.82 3.69
N THR A 477 1.47 -19.82 5.01
CA THR A 477 0.29 -19.50 5.81
C THR A 477 0.68 -18.59 6.95
N VAL A 478 -0.07 -17.53 7.17
CA VAL A 478 0.10 -16.67 8.34
C VAL A 478 -0.52 -17.35 9.56
N THR A 479 0.27 -17.48 10.62
CA THR A 479 -0.14 -18.17 11.85
C THR A 479 -0.18 -17.25 13.07
N SER A 480 0.56 -16.14 13.03
CA SER A 480 0.74 -15.22 14.15
C SER A 480 0.03 -13.89 13.91
N PRO A 481 -0.44 -13.19 14.97
CA PRO A 481 -0.94 -11.83 14.88
C PRO A 481 0.12 -10.80 14.45
N VAL A 482 1.41 -11.15 14.55
CA VAL A 482 2.53 -10.35 14.07
C VAL A 482 3.40 -11.21 13.14
N VAL A 483 3.57 -10.77 11.90
CA VAL A 483 4.49 -11.38 10.93
C VAL A 483 5.73 -10.51 10.83
N THR A 484 6.90 -11.12 10.98
CA THR A 484 8.20 -10.44 10.84
C THR A 484 8.97 -11.02 9.66
N ILE A 485 9.43 -10.17 8.77
CA ILE A 485 10.31 -10.49 7.65
C ILE A 485 11.56 -9.62 7.77
N ASP A 486 12.67 -10.21 8.19
CA ASP A 486 13.96 -9.55 8.34
C ASP A 486 14.88 -9.91 7.17
N VAL A 487 15.16 -8.94 6.31
CA VAL A 487 16.05 -9.06 5.15
C VAL A 487 17.32 -8.23 5.32
N ARG A 488 17.72 -7.91 6.56
CA ARG A 488 19.00 -7.24 6.80
C ARG A 488 20.16 -8.19 6.48
N PRO A 489 21.21 -7.72 5.76
CA PRO A 489 22.45 -8.45 5.58
C PRO A 489 23.34 -8.28 6.83
N LEU A 490 23.12 -9.09 7.87
CA LEU A 490 23.73 -8.88 9.18
C LEU A 490 25.14 -9.44 9.29
N HIS A 491 25.41 -10.59 8.67
CA HIS A 491 26.67 -11.34 8.81
C HIS A 491 27.59 -11.09 7.61
N CYS A 492 26.96 -10.77 6.49
CA CYS A 492 27.51 -10.64 5.17
C CYS A 492 28.04 -9.24 4.81
N ALA A 493 27.83 -8.24 5.67
CA ALA A 493 28.19 -6.84 5.44
C ALA A 493 29.70 -6.53 5.64
N LEU A 494 30.50 -7.49 6.14
CA LEU A 494 31.93 -7.28 6.47
C LEU A 494 32.90 -7.51 5.30
N GLY A 495 32.41 -7.53 4.05
CA GLY A 495 33.23 -7.65 2.84
C GLY A 495 33.08 -9.02 2.13
N PRO A 496 33.68 -9.18 0.94
CA PRO A 496 33.68 -10.48 0.26
C PRO A 496 34.36 -11.52 1.15
N CYS A 497 33.82 -12.73 1.23
CA CYS A 497 34.56 -13.82 1.88
C CYS A 497 35.83 -14.04 1.05
N PHE A 498 36.98 -13.53 1.52
CA PHE A 498 38.23 -13.69 0.80
C PHE A 498 38.67 -15.16 0.88
N PRO A 499 38.87 -15.86 -0.25
CA PRO A 499 39.47 -17.18 -0.22
C PRO A 499 40.93 -17.04 0.21
N GLY A 500 41.22 -17.31 1.50
CA GLY A 500 42.59 -17.27 2.04
C GLY A 500 42.75 -16.70 3.45
N SER A 501 41.70 -16.22 4.11
CA SER A 501 41.80 -15.82 5.53
C SER A 501 41.99 -17.06 6.43
N ALA A 502 43.08 -17.09 7.19
CA ALA A 502 43.43 -18.18 8.13
C ALA A 502 42.50 -18.27 9.36
N ALA A 503 41.51 -17.39 9.49
CA ALA A 503 40.40 -17.56 10.41
C ALA A 503 39.17 -18.00 9.60
N PRO A 504 38.56 -19.15 9.90
CA PRO A 504 37.31 -19.57 9.27
C PRO A 504 36.18 -18.71 9.86
N MET A 505 36.07 -17.45 9.43
CA MET A 505 34.78 -16.80 9.50
C MET A 505 33.87 -17.63 8.59
N LYS A 506 32.92 -18.34 9.20
CA LYS A 506 31.81 -19.05 8.55
C LYS A 506 30.91 -18.02 7.86
N CYS A 507 31.46 -17.35 6.87
CA CYS A 507 30.74 -16.47 5.96
C CYS A 507 29.93 -17.43 5.08
N SER A 508 28.73 -17.83 5.52
CA SER A 508 27.80 -18.63 4.71
C SER A 508 27.10 -17.77 3.67
N CYS A 509 27.79 -16.75 3.17
CA CYS A 509 27.26 -15.96 2.08
C CYS A 509 27.50 -16.77 0.81
N ASP A 510 26.41 -17.08 0.12
CA ASP A 510 26.51 -17.64 -1.22
C ASP A 510 27.42 -16.71 -2.04
N PRO A 511 28.55 -17.20 -2.59
CA PRO A 511 29.53 -16.38 -3.28
C PRO A 511 28.96 -15.69 -4.52
N ASP A 512 27.84 -16.18 -5.05
CA ASP A 512 27.14 -15.63 -6.21
C ASP A 512 26.06 -14.61 -5.81
N ALA A 513 25.82 -14.39 -4.51
CA ALA A 513 24.83 -13.42 -4.02
C ALA A 513 25.35 -11.97 -4.07
N PRO A 514 24.53 -11.00 -4.56
CA PRO A 514 24.89 -9.59 -4.50
C PRO A 514 25.07 -9.11 -3.06
N SER A 515 25.76 -7.98 -2.86
CA SER A 515 26.09 -7.45 -1.53
C SER A 515 24.86 -7.03 -0.69
N VAL A 516 23.71 -6.90 -1.35
CA VAL A 516 22.45 -6.35 -0.86
C VAL A 516 21.35 -7.37 -1.15
N ASN A 517 20.34 -7.49 -0.29
CA ASN A 517 19.23 -8.38 -0.60
C ASN A 517 18.39 -7.84 -1.77
N PRO A 518 17.77 -8.72 -2.55
CA PRO A 518 16.91 -8.29 -3.64
C PRO A 518 15.64 -7.63 -3.08
N PRO A 519 15.02 -6.72 -3.85
CA PRO A 519 13.71 -6.19 -3.52
C PRO A 519 12.72 -7.34 -3.29
N THR A 520 11.95 -7.27 -2.21
CA THR A 520 11.08 -8.36 -1.77
C THR A 520 9.65 -7.88 -1.61
N LEU A 521 8.70 -8.65 -2.14
CA LEU A 521 7.28 -8.45 -1.93
C LEU A 521 6.72 -9.47 -0.94
N PHE A 522 5.67 -9.06 -0.24
CA PHE A 522 4.83 -9.95 0.56
C PHE A 522 3.40 -9.89 0.02
N THR A 523 2.78 -11.06 -0.12
CA THR A 523 1.39 -11.21 -0.54
C THR A 523 0.57 -11.90 0.54
N LEU A 524 -0.66 -11.44 0.73
CA LEU A 524 -1.68 -12.00 1.62
C LEU A 524 -2.89 -12.40 0.78
N GLY A 525 -3.23 -13.67 0.76
CA GLY A 525 -4.47 -14.21 0.19
C GLY A 525 -5.64 -14.01 1.14
N LEU A 526 -6.72 -13.42 0.64
CA LEU A 526 -7.95 -13.15 1.37
C LEU A 526 -8.76 -14.46 1.53
N PRO A 527 -9.34 -14.75 2.71
CA PRO A 527 -9.83 -16.10 3.05
C PRO A 527 -11.09 -16.48 2.29
N ARG A 528 -11.83 -15.49 1.77
CA ARG A 528 -13.12 -15.68 1.09
C ARG A 528 -13.04 -16.51 -0.20
N VAL A 529 -11.84 -16.88 -0.66
CA VAL A 529 -11.68 -17.59 -1.93
C VAL A 529 -10.53 -18.61 -1.95
N CYS A 530 -10.02 -19.06 -0.80
CA CYS A 530 -9.30 -20.33 -0.84
C CYS A 530 -10.34 -21.41 -1.18
N PRO A 531 -10.22 -22.15 -2.29
CA PRO A 531 -10.98 -23.38 -2.43
C PRO A 531 -10.61 -24.23 -1.23
N ASP A 532 -11.61 -24.78 -0.55
CA ASP A 532 -11.42 -25.76 0.50
C ASP A 532 -10.62 -26.93 -0.07
N TYR A 533 -9.29 -26.83 0.01
CA TYR A 533 -8.38 -27.95 -0.19
C TYR A 533 -8.48 -28.78 1.09
N HIS A 534 -9.62 -29.45 1.30
CA HIS A 534 -9.83 -30.63 2.15
C HIS A 534 -11.34 -30.91 2.33
N GLU A 535 -12.08 -31.21 1.26
CA GLU A 535 -13.34 -31.99 1.41
C GLU A 535 -13.35 -33.32 0.64
N ASP A 536 -12.31 -33.65 -0.14
CA ASP A 536 -12.18 -34.97 -0.78
C ASP A 536 -11.08 -35.82 -0.13
N ALA A 537 -11.12 -35.96 1.20
CA ALA A 537 -10.57 -37.16 1.82
C ALA A 537 -11.69 -38.20 1.83
N PRO A 538 -11.61 -39.29 1.04
CA PRO A 538 -12.65 -40.31 1.08
C PRO A 538 -12.69 -40.90 2.49
N ALA A 539 -13.87 -40.81 3.11
CA ALA A 539 -14.17 -41.55 4.32
C ALA A 539 -14.15 -43.05 4.00
N SER A 540 -13.00 -43.70 4.14
CA SER A 540 -12.85 -45.13 4.46
C SER A 540 -11.40 -45.61 4.36
N LEU A 541 -10.77 -45.90 5.51
CA LEU A 541 -10.51 -47.27 6.01
C LEU A 541 -9.93 -47.21 7.43
#